data_AF-A0A957PW94-F1
#
_entry.id   AF-A0A957PW94-F1
#
_cell.length_a   1.000
_cell.length_b   1.000
_cell.length_c   1.000
_cell.angle_alpha   90.00
_cell.angle_beta   90.00
_cell.angle_gamma   90.00
#
_symmetry.space_group_name_H-M   'P 1'
#
loop_
_entity.id
_entity.type
_entity.pdbx_description
1 polymer ?
#
loop_
_entity_poly.entity_id
_entity_poly.type
_entity_poly.pdbx_seq_one_letter_code
_entity_poly.pdbx_strand_id
1 'polypeptide(L)' 'ASAIPFADGYPTPTELSTAGVGGIVDTFRAAAVRADAAGFDVIELHAAHGYLLHSFLSPLSNQRTDHYGGSF' A
#
# COMPACT_ATOMS: atom_id res chain seq x y z
N ALA A 1 -0.29 -5.08 -4.77
CA ALA A 1 1.13 -5.18 -5.13
C ALA A 1 1.60 -6.61 -4.95
N SER A 2 2.58 -7.02 -5.75
CA SER A 2 3.06 -8.42 -5.83
C SER A 2 4.44 -8.59 -5.20
N ALA A 3 4.93 -9.83 -5.13
CA ALA A 3 6.28 -10.17 -4.66
C ALA A 3 7.38 -9.81 -5.68
N ILE A 4 7.44 -8.54 -6.09
CA ILE A 4 8.38 -8.02 -7.10
C ILE A 4 9.30 -6.99 -6.41
N PRO A 5 10.63 -7.18 -6.41
CA PRO A 5 11.56 -6.21 -5.84
C PRO A 5 11.59 -4.93 -6.68
N PHE A 6 11.94 -3.80 -6.04
CA PHE A 6 12.05 -2.51 -6.73
C PHE A 6 13.16 -2.52 -7.80
N ALA A 7 14.30 -3.14 -7.49
CA ALA A 7 15.45 -3.29 -8.37
C ALA A 7 16.27 -4.53 -7.97
N ASP A 8 17.22 -4.92 -8.82
CA ASP A 8 18.13 -6.03 -8.51
C ASP A 8 18.91 -5.75 -7.22
N GLY A 9 19.01 -6.78 -6.36
CA GLY A 9 19.67 -6.68 -5.06
C GLY A 9 18.82 -6.06 -3.94
N TYR A 10 17.61 -5.57 -4.23
CA TYR A 10 16.68 -5.15 -3.18
C TYR A 10 15.95 -6.35 -2.55
N PRO A 11 15.47 -6.21 -1.29
CA PRO A 11 14.64 -7.23 -0.68
C PRO A 11 13.38 -7.50 -1.50
N THR A 12 13.08 -8.78 -1.72
CA THR A 12 11.81 -9.20 -2.30
C THR A 12 10.69 -8.96 -1.28
N PRO A 13 9.66 -8.15 -1.60
CA PRO A 13 8.56 -7.94 -0.69
C PRO A 13 7.69 -9.20 -0.57
N THR A 14 7.07 -9.37 0.59
CA THR A 14 6.01 -10.37 0.74
C THR A 14 4.71 -9.85 0.13
N GLU A 15 4.11 -10.63 -0.76
CA GLU A 15 2.79 -10.33 -1.28
C GLU A 15 1.72 -10.41 -0.16
N LEU A 16 0.95 -9.34 0.03
CA LEU A 16 -0.11 -9.31 1.04
C LEU A 16 -1.28 -10.23 0.67
N SER A 17 -1.82 -10.94 1.66
CA SER A 17 -3.14 -11.56 1.51
C SER A 17 -4.24 -10.50 1.48
N THR A 18 -5.44 -10.84 1.01
CA THR A 18 -6.62 -9.96 1.07
C THR A 18 -6.89 -9.45 2.49
N ALA A 19 -6.78 -10.32 3.49
CA ALA A 19 -6.89 -9.94 4.90
C ALA A 19 -5.74 -9.02 5.33
N GLY A 20 -4.52 -9.24 4.83
CA GLY A 20 -3.38 -8.37 5.05
C GLY A 20 -3.60 -6.95 4.51
N VAL A 21 -4.20 -6.81 3.32
CA VAL A 21 -4.59 -5.50 2.78
C VAL A 21 -5.61 -4.82 3.68
N GLY A 22 -6.62 -5.56 4.17
CA GLY A 22 -7.58 -5.04 5.14
C GLY A 22 -6.91 -4.55 6.43
N GLY A 23 -5.96 -5.32 6.97
CA GLY A 23 -5.17 -4.91 8.13
C GLY A 23 -4.38 -3.62 7.90
N ILE A 24 -3.80 -3.43 6.72
CA ILE A 24 -3.13 -2.16 6.38
C ILE A 24 -4.13 -1.00 6.36
N VAL A 25 -5.32 -1.17 5.79
CA VAL A 25 -6.36 -0.12 5.80
C VAL A 25 -6.72 0.26 7.24
N ASP A 26 -6.88 -0.72 8.13
CA ASP A 26 -7.14 -0.47 9.56
C ASP A 26 -5.99 0.30 10.23
N THR A 27 -4.74 0.03 9.85
CA THR A 27 -3.60 0.78 10.39
C THR A 27 -3.57 2.23 9.90
N PHE A 28 -3.91 2.52 8.64
CA PHE A 28 -4.06 3.90 8.14
C PHE A 28 -5.20 4.63 8.87
N ARG A 29 -6.33 3.95 9.08
CA ARG A 29 -7.45 4.49 9.87
C ARG A 29 -7.00 4.83 11.29
N ALA A 30 -6.31 3.92 11.97
CA ALA A 30 -5.81 4.16 13.31
C ALA A 30 -4.74 5.27 13.35
N ALA A 31 -3.92 5.43 12.31
CA ALA A 31 -2.97 6.53 12.20
C ALA A 31 -3.68 7.88 12.05
N ALA A 32 -4.73 7.96 11.21
CA ALA A 32 -5.54 9.17 11.05
C ALA A 32 -6.20 9.59 12.38
N VAL A 33 -6.78 8.65 13.12
CA VAL A 33 -7.36 8.93 14.46
C VAL A 33 -6.32 9.49 15.43
N ARG A 34 -5.08 8.98 15.39
CA ARG A 34 -4.00 9.51 16.23
C ARG A 34 -3.55 10.90 15.78
N ALA A 35 -3.53 11.17 14.47
CA ALA A 35 -3.17 12.49 13.94
C ALA A 35 -4.21 13.55 14.35
N ASP A 36 -5.50 13.23 14.26
CA ASP A 36 -6.59 14.08 14.74
C ASP A 36 -6.46 14.38 16.24
N ALA A 37 -6.25 13.33 17.06
CA ALA A 37 -6.03 13.49 18.50
C ALA A 37 -4.78 14.32 18.85
N ALA A 38 -3.79 14.35 17.95
CA ALA A 38 -2.58 15.17 18.09
C ALA A 38 -2.75 16.62 17.59
N GLY A 39 -3.90 16.97 17.03
CA GLY A 39 -4.21 18.32 16.57
C GLY A 39 -3.66 18.67 15.19
N PHE A 40 -3.42 17.68 14.32
CA PHE A 40 -3.09 17.95 12.91
C PHE A 40 -4.32 18.44 12.15
N ASP A 41 -4.18 19.52 11.39
CA ASP A 41 -5.28 20.09 10.59
C ASP A 41 -5.55 19.31 9.29
N VAL A 42 -4.52 18.64 8.74
CA VAL A 42 -4.59 17.95 7.45
C VAL A 42 -3.83 16.63 7.53
N ILE A 43 -4.39 15.62 6.88
CA ILE A 43 -3.75 14.32 6.62
C ILE A 43 -3.65 14.14 5.11
N GLU A 44 -2.45 13.79 4.64
CA GLU A 44 -2.21 13.39 3.25
C GLU A 44 -1.98 11.88 3.16
N LEU A 45 -2.63 11.23 2.20
CA LEU A 45 -2.35 9.83 1.87
C LEU A 45 -1.26 9.78 0.80
N HIS A 46 -0.09 9.27 1.17
CA HIS A 46 1.01 9.17 0.22
C HIS A 46 0.84 7.98 -0.74
N ALA A 47 0.25 8.26 -1.91
CA ALA A 47 -0.01 7.27 -2.98
C ALA A 47 0.94 7.40 -4.19
N ALA A 48 2.16 7.90 -3.98
CA ALA A 48 3.12 8.19 -5.05
C ALA A 48 4.52 7.60 -4.75
N HIS A 49 5.49 7.95 -5.60
CA HIS A 49 6.93 7.67 -5.43
C HIS A 49 7.34 6.20 -5.25
N GLY A 50 6.48 5.25 -5.62
CA GLY A 50 6.80 3.81 -5.61
C GLY A 50 6.55 3.13 -4.27
N TYR A 51 5.99 3.84 -3.30
CA TYR A 51 5.59 3.26 -2.02
C TYR A 51 4.34 2.39 -2.15
N LEU A 52 3.91 1.81 -1.02
CA LEU A 52 2.88 0.77 -0.97
C LEU A 52 1.61 1.10 -1.76
N LEU A 53 1.02 2.29 -1.58
CA LEU A 53 -0.21 2.63 -2.29
C LEU A 53 0.04 2.75 -3.80
N HIS A 54 1.11 3.43 -4.21
CA HIS A 54 1.50 3.51 -5.63
C HIS A 54 1.76 2.12 -6.22
N SER A 55 2.33 1.20 -5.44
CA SER A 55 2.67 -0.13 -5.93
C SER A 55 1.44 -1.02 -6.20
N PHE A 56 0.26 -0.69 -5.65
CA PHE A 56 -1.02 -1.27 -6.09
C PHE A 56 -1.57 -0.63 -7.36
N LEU A 57 -1.24 0.63 -7.63
CA LEU A 57 -1.76 1.39 -8.78
C LEU A 57 -0.97 1.18 -10.07
N SER A 58 0.27 0.69 -10.00
CA SER A 58 1.11 0.48 -11.17
C SER A 58 1.10 -0.98 -11.65
N PRO A 59 0.88 -1.26 -12.95
CA PRO A 59 0.98 -2.61 -13.51
C PRO A 59 2.42 -3.17 -13.44
N LEU A 60 3.43 -2.31 -13.27
CA LEU A 60 4.82 -2.75 -13.14
C LEU A 60 5.08 -3.49 -11.81
N SER A 61 4.33 -3.14 -10.76
CA SER A 61 4.51 -3.67 -9.40
C SER A 61 3.30 -4.46 -8.88
N ASN A 62 2.17 -4.43 -9.59
CA ASN A 62 0.97 -5.17 -9.24
C ASN A 62 0.57 -6.14 -10.35
N GLN A 63 0.97 -7.40 -10.20
CA GLN A 63 0.60 -8.52 -11.07
C GLN A 63 -0.42 -9.45 -10.40
N ARG A 64 -1.18 -8.93 -9.41
CA ARG A 64 -2.21 -9.68 -8.71
C ARG A 64 -3.36 -10.03 -9.64
N THR A 65 -3.99 -11.17 -9.35
CA THR A 65 -5.19 -11.67 -10.04
C THR A 65 -6.43 -11.70 -9.15
N ASP A 66 -6.32 -11.25 -7.89
CA ASP A 66 -7.47 -11.04 -7.02
C ASP A 66 -8.10 -9.65 -7.27
N HIS A 67 -9.11 -9.27 -6.49
CA HIS A 67 -9.81 -8.00 -6.68
C HIS A 67 -8.97 -6.74 -6.39
N TYR A 68 -7.70 -6.88 -6.01
CA TYR A 68 -6.76 -5.78 -5.89
C TYR A 68 -5.78 -5.67 -7.07
N GLY A 69 -6.00 -6.40 -8.18
CA GLY A 69 -5.22 -6.27 -9.41
C GLY A 69 -5.92 -6.85 -10.64
N GLY A 70 -5.27 -6.76 -11.79
CA GLY A 70 -5.76 -7.32 -13.05
C GLY A 70 -6.78 -6.45 -13.81
N SER A 71 -7.20 -5.31 -13.26
CA SER A 71 -8.00 -4.30 -13.95
C SER A 71 -7.66 -2.88 -13.45
N PHE A 72 -7.79 -1.89 -14.33
CA PHE A 72 -7.55 -0.46 -14.08
C PHE A 72 -8.73 0.36 -14.59
#